data_AF-X1D2V4-F1
#
_entry.id   AF-X1D2V4-F1
#
_cell.length_a   1.000
_cell.length_b   1.000
_cell.length_c   1.000
_cell.angle_alpha   90.00
_cell.angle_beta   90.00
_cell.angle_gamma   90.00
#
_symmetry.space_group_name_H-M   'P 1'
#
loop_
_entity.id
_entity.type
_entity.pdbx_description
1 polymer ?
#
loop_
_entity_poly.entity_id
_entity_poly.type
_entity_poly.pdbx_seq_one_letter_code
_entity_poly.pdbx_strand_id
1 'polypeptide(L)'
;HRVLVEALNYAVRQGFIIRNVGELVDPPRTEKPQIKPLAPQEAGVLLSVAKGTAYYSIIYTAVNTGLRQAKLLGLRWRDLDLDLAALSVTQVLYKRRGICQFKEPAHIQLSRFHLAEHHQSE
;
A
#
# COMPACT_ATOMS: atom_id res chain seq x y z
N HIS A 1 12.14 11.02 -17.37
CA HIS A 1 11.30 11.22 -18.58
C HIS A 1 9.97 11.89 -18.24
N ARG A 2 9.00 11.20 -17.61
CA ARG A 2 7.66 11.75 -17.34
C ARG A 2 7.61 13.14 -16.69
N VAL A 3 8.36 13.38 -15.60
CA VAL A 3 8.40 14.69 -14.91
C VAL A 3 8.88 15.82 -15.85
N LEU A 4 9.89 15.54 -16.67
CA LEU A 4 10.45 16.52 -17.60
C LEU A 4 9.46 16.82 -18.73
N VAL A 5 8.79 15.80 -19.27
CA VAL A 5 7.75 15.96 -20.29
C VAL A 5 6.58 16.79 -19.74
N GLU A 6 6.12 16.51 -18.52
CA GLU A 6 5.05 17.28 -17.87
C GLU A 6 5.45 18.75 -17.63
N ALA A 7 6.70 19.00 -17.20
CA ALA A 7 7.22 20.35 -17.01
C ALA A 7 7.35 21.14 -18.32
N LEU A 8 7.84 20.51 -19.39
CA LEU A 8 7.92 21.14 -20.72
C LEU A 8 6.52 21.38 -21.32
N ASN A 9 5.58 20.46 -21.11
CA ASN A 9 4.18 20.67 -21.49
C ASN A 9 3.54 21.85 -20.75
N TYR A 10 3.87 22.02 -19.47
CA TYR A 10 3.49 23.24 -18.74
C TYR A 10 4.08 24.48 -19.40
N ALA A 11 5.38 24.48 -19.73
CA ALA A 11 6.04 25.63 -20.35
C ALA A 11 5.49 25.98 -21.74
N VAL A 12 5.08 24.98 -22.54
CA VAL A 12 4.36 25.21 -23.81
C VAL A 12 3.00 25.86 -23.57
N ARG A 13 2.21 25.35 -22.62
CA ARG A 13 0.89 25.93 -22.27
C ARG A 13 0.98 27.38 -21.78
N GLN A 14 2.08 27.74 -21.12
CA GLN A 14 2.33 29.10 -20.66
C GLN A 14 2.98 30.01 -21.72
N GLY A 15 3.31 29.46 -22.91
CA GLY A 15 3.92 30.22 -24.01
C GLY A 15 5.41 30.52 -23.83
N PHE A 16 6.11 29.91 -22.85
CA PHE A 16 7.55 30.09 -22.68
C PHE A 16 8.39 29.42 -23.76
N ILE A 17 7.88 28.33 -24.31
CA ILE A 17 8.51 27.57 -25.40
C ILE A 17 7.46 27.17 -26.42
N ILE A 18 7.88 27.04 -27.67
CA ILE A 18 6.98 26.78 -28.80
C ILE A 18 6.60 25.29 -28.90
N ARG A 19 7.50 24.39 -28.47
CA ARG A 19 7.29 22.94 -28.56
C ARG A 19 7.97 22.18 -27.44
N ASN A 20 7.40 21.04 -27.05
CA ASN A 20 7.98 20.15 -26.05
C ASN A 20 9.04 19.22 -26.68
N VAL A 21 10.32 19.45 -26.38
CA VAL A 21 11.41 18.58 -26.86
C VAL A 21 11.45 17.20 -26.21
N GLY A 22 10.83 17.04 -25.04
CA GLY A 22 10.76 15.76 -24.33
C GLY A 22 9.86 14.73 -25.01
N GLU A 23 8.94 15.16 -25.87
CA GLU A 23 8.09 14.27 -26.68
C GLU A 23 8.85 13.61 -27.85
N LEU A 24 10.00 14.18 -28.22
CA LEU A 24 10.85 13.65 -29.31
C LEU A 24 11.80 12.54 -28.84
N VAL A 25 11.79 12.22 -27.55
CA VAL A 25 12.72 11.26 -26.93
C VAL A 25 11.92 10.12 -26.32
N ASP A 26 12.30 8.90 -26.62
CA ASP A 26 11.70 7.72 -26.01
C ASP A 26 12.00 7.65 -24.50
N PRO A 27 11.03 7.23 -23.68
CA PRO A 27 11.29 6.97 -22.28
C PRO A 27 12.35 5.87 -22.12
N PRO A 28 13.25 5.98 -21.12
CA PRO A 28 14.21 4.93 -20.85
C PRO A 28 13.48 3.64 -20.53
N ARG A 29 13.90 2.54 -21.16
CA ARG A 29 13.36 1.21 -20.87
C ARG A 29 13.66 0.87 -19.42
N THR A 30 12.61 0.69 -18.64
CA THR A 30 12.72 0.25 -17.25
C THR A 30 12.35 -1.23 -17.24
N GLU A 31 13.30 -2.09 -16.87
CA GLU A 31 12.98 -3.49 -16.61
C GLU A 31 12.11 -3.56 -15.36
N LYS A 32 10.90 -4.10 -15.52
CA LYS A 32 10.01 -4.33 -14.38
C LYS A 32 10.47 -5.62 -13.71
N PRO A 33 10.88 -5.59 -12.43
CA PRO A 33 11.19 -6.82 -11.73
C PRO A 33 9.94 -7.71 -11.71
N GLN A 34 10.13 -9.00 -12.00
CA GLN A 34 9.06 -9.97 -11.90
C GLN A 34 8.73 -10.16 -10.42
N ILE A 35 7.54 -9.71 -10.00
CA ILE A 35 7.05 -9.94 -8.65
C ILE A 35 6.65 -11.42 -8.57
N LYS A 36 7.25 -12.16 -7.63
CA LYS A 36 6.86 -13.53 -7.31
C LYS A 36 5.95 -13.50 -6.07
N PRO A 37 4.62 -13.52 -6.24
CA PRO A 37 3.71 -13.54 -5.10
C PRO A 37 3.85 -14.88 -4.35
N LEU A 38 3.60 -14.85 -3.05
CA LEU A 38 3.54 -16.05 -2.23
C LEU A 38 2.39 -16.95 -2.71
N ALA A 39 2.68 -18.24 -2.87
CA ALA A 39 1.64 -19.24 -3.03
C ALA A 39 0.84 -19.39 -1.72
N PRO A 40 -0.41 -19.87 -1.76
CA PRO A 40 -1.23 -20.06 -0.56
C PRO A 40 -0.54 -20.90 0.53
N GLN A 41 0.21 -21.92 0.12
CA GLN A 41 0.97 -22.79 1.04
C GLN A 41 2.11 -22.03 1.72
N GLU A 42 2.83 -21.18 0.97
CA GLU A 42 3.92 -20.37 1.49
C GLU A 42 3.41 -19.28 2.43
N ALA A 43 2.23 -18.71 2.15
CA ALA A 43 1.56 -17.79 3.08
C ALA A 43 1.19 -18.49 4.39
N GLY A 44 0.73 -19.75 4.34
CA GLY A 44 0.49 -20.57 5.53
C GLY A 44 1.75 -20.79 6.36
N VAL A 45 2.89 -21.10 5.71
CA VAL A 45 4.19 -21.24 6.38
C VAL A 45 4.63 -19.91 7.01
N LEU A 46 4.46 -18.79 6.32
CA LEU A 46 4.77 -17.46 6.88
C LEU A 46 3.96 -17.18 8.15
N LEU A 47 2.65 -17.48 8.14
CA LEU A 47 1.78 -17.26 9.29
C LEU A 47 2.11 -18.20 10.45
N SER A 48 2.49 -19.46 10.18
CA SER A 48 2.88 -20.39 11.23
C SER A 48 4.18 -19.96 11.93
N VAL A 49 5.17 -19.48 11.17
CA VAL A 49 6.44 -18.97 11.70
C VAL A 49 6.23 -17.65 12.46
N ALA A 50 5.35 -16.78 11.98
CA ALA A 50 5.05 -15.52 12.65
C ALA A 50 4.28 -15.71 13.96
N LYS A 51 3.59 -16.85 14.14
CA LYS A 51 2.79 -17.16 15.33
C LYS A 51 3.65 -17.11 16.59
N GLY A 52 3.23 -16.34 17.59
CA GLY A 52 3.99 -16.11 18.82
C GLY A 52 4.97 -14.94 18.78
N THR A 53 5.15 -14.28 17.64
CA THR A 53 5.90 -13.03 17.54
C THR A 53 4.99 -11.81 17.66
N ALA A 54 5.54 -10.67 18.04
CA ALA A 54 4.82 -9.38 18.05
C ALA A 54 4.31 -8.95 16.65
N TYR A 55 4.82 -9.56 15.57
CA TYR A 55 4.45 -9.23 14.19
C TYR A 55 3.26 -10.02 13.66
N TYR A 56 2.80 -11.05 14.39
CA TYR A 56 1.76 -11.95 13.91
C TYR A 56 0.49 -11.20 13.46
N SER A 57 -0.02 -10.30 14.30
CA SER A 57 -1.24 -9.53 14.01
C SER A 57 -1.10 -8.70 12.74
N ILE A 58 0.01 -7.99 12.57
CA ILE A 58 0.30 -7.15 11.41
C ILE A 58 0.40 -8.00 10.14
N ILE A 59 1.13 -9.12 10.19
CA ILE A 59 1.31 -10.00 9.03
C ILE A 59 -0.01 -10.68 8.66
N TYR A 60 -0.75 -11.19 9.65
CA TYR A 60 -2.06 -11.80 9.45
C TYR A 60 -3.04 -10.82 8.80
N THR A 61 -3.12 -9.58 9.30
CA THR A 61 -3.93 -8.55 8.67
C THR A 61 -3.41 -8.24 7.27
N ALA A 62 -2.11 -8.08 7.04
CA ALA A 62 -1.58 -7.79 5.69
C ALA A 62 -2.00 -8.85 4.65
N VAL A 63 -1.88 -10.12 5.00
CA VAL A 63 -2.21 -11.27 4.12
C VAL A 63 -3.70 -11.31 3.82
N ASN A 64 -4.56 -11.17 4.84
CA ASN A 64 -6.01 -11.26 4.65
C ASN A 64 -6.61 -10.00 4.00
N THR A 65 -5.93 -8.85 4.14
CA THR A 65 -6.50 -7.55 3.76
C THR A 65 -5.94 -6.92 2.51
N GLY A 66 -4.72 -7.30 2.11
CA GLY A 66 -4.01 -6.67 1.00
C GLY A 66 -3.74 -5.18 1.22
N LEU A 67 -3.85 -4.69 2.45
CA LEU A 67 -3.59 -3.29 2.76
C LEU A 67 -2.13 -2.94 2.48
N ARG A 68 -1.92 -1.77 1.87
CA ARG A 68 -0.58 -1.20 1.75
C ARG A 68 0.00 -0.95 3.14
N GLN A 69 1.30 -1.20 3.31
CA GLN A 69 2.01 -1.07 4.58
C GLN A 69 1.72 0.25 5.33
N ALA A 70 1.66 1.38 4.61
CA ALA A 70 1.35 2.67 5.22
C ALA A 70 -0.05 2.73 5.87
N LYS A 71 -1.06 2.07 5.27
CA LYS A 71 -2.41 1.96 5.83
C LYS A 71 -2.41 1.04 7.04
N LEU A 72 -1.77 -0.12 6.91
CA LEU A 72 -1.66 -1.11 7.98
C LEU A 72 -1.01 -0.54 9.25
N LEU A 73 0.10 0.19 9.10
CA LEU A 73 0.79 0.86 10.20
C LEU A 73 0.05 2.11 10.71
N GLY A 74 -0.96 2.59 9.99
CA GLY A 74 -1.82 3.71 10.38
C GLY A 74 -3.06 3.29 11.17
N LEU A 75 -3.39 2.00 11.21
CA LEU A 75 -4.58 1.49 11.89
C LEU A 75 -4.53 1.74 13.39
N ARG A 76 -5.67 2.10 13.97
CA ARG A 76 -5.88 2.21 15.42
C ARG A 76 -6.98 1.25 15.86
N TRP A 77 -7.04 0.96 17.15
CA TRP A 77 -8.12 0.15 17.74
C TRP A 77 -9.51 0.68 17.41
N ARG A 78 -9.72 2.00 17.43
CA ARG A 78 -10.99 2.66 17.06
C ARG A 78 -11.41 2.50 15.60
N ASP A 79 -10.49 2.05 14.75
CA ASP A 79 -10.73 1.87 13.32
C ASP A 79 -11.19 0.44 12.99
N LEU A 80 -11.31 -0.43 14.01
CA LEU A 80 -11.72 -1.83 13.91
C LEU A 80 -13.13 -2.01 14.47
N ASP A 81 -13.97 -2.70 13.72
CA ASP A 81 -15.27 -3.20 14.14
C ASP A 81 -15.21 -4.73 14.10
N LEU A 82 -15.00 -5.34 15.26
CA LEU A 82 -14.82 -6.79 15.38
C LEU A 82 -16.15 -7.53 15.22
N ASP A 83 -17.27 -6.91 15.60
CA ASP A 83 -18.61 -7.50 15.47
C ASP A 83 -19.02 -7.63 14.00
N LEU A 84 -18.66 -6.64 13.18
CA LEU A 84 -18.92 -6.65 11.74
C LEU A 84 -17.76 -7.21 10.90
N ALA A 85 -16.69 -7.67 11.55
CA ALA A 85 -15.44 -8.10 10.94
C ALA A 85 -14.95 -7.08 9.87
N ALA A 86 -14.95 -5.80 10.24
CA ALA A 86 -14.66 -4.69 9.35
C ALA A 86 -13.53 -3.81 9.90
N LEU A 87 -12.80 -3.18 8.99
CA LEU A 87 -11.87 -2.11 9.35
C LEU A 87 -12.04 -0.91 8.43
N SER A 88 -11.75 0.26 9.00
CA SER A 88 -11.85 1.55 8.34
C SER A 88 -10.49 2.21 8.27
N VAL A 89 -9.94 2.40 7.06
CA VAL A 89 -8.67 3.11 6.93
C VAL A 89 -8.92 4.62 6.97
N THR A 90 -8.73 5.21 8.15
CA THR A 90 -8.92 6.66 8.40
C THR A 90 -7.62 7.46 8.34
N GLN A 91 -6.47 6.81 8.46
CA GLN A 91 -5.15 7.45 8.36
C GLN A 91 -4.09 6.50 7.78
N VAL A 92 -2.98 7.08 7.32
CA VAL A 92 -1.79 6.37 6.84
C VAL A 92 -0.56 6.87 7.58
N LEU A 93 0.37 5.97 7.86
CA LEU A 93 1.71 6.33 8.31
C LEU A 93 2.56 6.78 7.12
N TYR A 94 2.97 8.05 7.14
CA TYR A 94 3.91 8.63 6.19
C TYR A 94 5.28 8.79 6.83
N LYS A 95 6.31 8.15 6.26
CA LYS A 95 7.71 8.30 6.72
C LYS A 95 8.53 9.02 5.67
N ARG A 96 9.18 10.13 6.04
CA ARG A 96 10.11 10.86 5.18
C ARG A 96 11.28 11.40 6.01
N ARG A 97 12.51 11.13 5.58
CA ARG A 97 13.75 11.61 6.25
C ARG A 97 13.77 11.28 7.76
N GLY A 98 13.34 10.08 8.13
CA GLY A 98 13.28 9.64 9.54
C GLY A 98 12.07 10.14 10.34
N ILE A 99 11.33 11.12 9.84
CA ILE A 99 10.13 11.65 10.49
C ILE A 99 8.93 10.80 10.10
N CYS A 100 8.18 10.34 11.11
CA CYS A 100 6.92 9.61 10.97
C CYS A 100 5.75 10.55 11.27
N GLN A 101 4.80 10.65 10.35
CA GLN A 101 3.59 11.46 10.48
C GLN A 101 2.38 10.66 10.05
N PHE A 102 1.30 10.77 10.81
CA PHE A 102 -0.01 10.27 10.38
C PHE A 102 -0.68 11.31 9.48
N LYS A 103 -1.28 10.86 8.39
CA LYS A 103 -2.01 11.70 7.44
C LYS A 103 -3.32 11.04 7.06
N GLU A 104 -4.30 11.84 6.69
CA GLU A 104 -5.51 11.32 6.07
C GLU A 104 -5.18 10.66 4.72
N PRO A 105 -5.82 9.53 4.41
CA PRO A 105 -5.59 8.84 3.16
C PRO A 105 -6.22 9.65 2.02
N ALA A 106 -5.56 9.65 0.85
CA ALA A 106 -6.12 10.27 -0.36
C ALA A 106 -7.47 9.66 -0.78
N HIS A 107 -7.75 8.42 -0.36
CA HIS A 107 -9.03 7.74 -0.54
C HIS A 107 -9.37 6.93 0.71
N ILE A 108 -10.55 7.18 1.29
CA ILE A 108 -11.12 6.37 2.36
C ILE A 108 -11.35 4.96 1.82
N GLN A 109 -10.86 3.96 2.53
CA GLN A 109 -11.03 2.56 2.16
C GLN A 109 -11.65 1.83 3.35
N LEU A 110 -12.91 1.43 3.17
CA LEU A 110 -13.58 0.46 4.03
C LEU A 110 -13.27 -0.92 3.48
N SER A 111 -12.73 -1.78 4.32
CA SER A 111 -12.48 -3.16 3.94
C SER A 111 -13.15 -4.07 4.95
N ARG A 112 -14.04 -4.93 4.45
CA ARG A 112 -14.72 -5.97 5.23
C ARG A 112 -13.97 -7.28 5.03
N PHE A 113 -13.65 -7.98 6.10
CA PHE A 113 -12.93 -9.24 6.03
C PHE A 113 -13.80 -10.34 6.61
N HIS A 114 -13.84 -11.50 5.96
CA HIS A 114 -14.35 -12.69 6.61
C HIS A 114 -13.30 -13.14 7.61
N LEU A 115 -13.59 -12.99 8.90
CA LEU A 115 -12.90 -13.78 9.92
C LEU A 115 -13.29 -15.23 9.64
N ALA A 116 -12.44 -15.96 8.93
CA ALA A 116 -12.53 -17.41 8.95
C ALA A 116 -12.24 -17.81 10.39
N GLU A 117 -13.30 -18.19 11.11
CA GLU A 117 -13.20 -18.78 12.44
C GLU A 117 -12.35 -20.03 12.33
N HIS A 118 -11.04 -19.90 12.51
CA HIS A 118 -10.19 -21.02 12.90
C HIS A 118 -10.39 -21.26 14.40
N HIS A 119 -11.63 -21.62 14.75
CA HIS A 119 -11.94 -22.37 15.95
C HIS A 119 -11.68 -23.84 15.61
N GLN A 120 -10.46 -24.29 15.89
CA GLN A 120 -10.13 -25.70 16.13
C GLN A 120 -9.46 -25.67 17.51
N SER A 121 -10.23 -25.88 18.58
CA SER A 121 -10.56 -27.18 19.15
C SER A 121 -9.31 -27.92 19.62
N GLU A 122 -9.17 -27.96 20.96
CA GLU A 122 -8.28 -28.78 21.81
C GLU A 122 -6.77 -28.50 21.82
#